data_AF-A0A9P8IIR1-F1
#
_entry.id   AF-A0A9P8IIR1-F1
#
_cell.length_a   1.000
_cell.length_b   1.000
_cell.length_c   1.000
_cell.angle_alpha   90.00
_cell.angle_beta   90.00
_cell.angle_gamma   90.00
#
_symmetry.space_group_name_H-M   'P 1'
#
loop_
_entity.id
_entity.type
_entity.pdbx_description
1 polymer ?
#
loop_
_entity_poly.entity_id
_entity_poly.type
_entity_poly.pdbx_seq_one_letter_code
_entity_poly.pdbx_strand_id
1 'polypeptide(L)'
;MNQTSQSSNIDIGWSPSSWAAKPIKQDVVYEDRKSVDRVLAKLERLPPLVTPAEATVRSYLIIAKRPRSKPTEIVDGKEIPSFRGDNINGFDPLERTPDPNRLTSAYFHSAATLNYIRAQLASGIADLHSPLNWNLGHVQSPSLQLQYQQIVDSITDSLRFMKTVGADTATQLETVDLFTSHEGLLLEYEQSLTRLLRHPANYPGGNGNGRGWYNTSAHFLWIGDRTRQLDGAHVEYFRGIENPIGIKVGPSMEGGELVQLLDIVNPNKEIGKVTLITRYGHEKIEELLGPHIDAVKGSGHIVVWQCDPMHGNTLSTSTGVKTRRFSSILSEVSAALRIHKAHDSYLGGVHLELTGDAVTECVGGAECLTDDDLHLNYTTYCDPRLNEKQALELAFLIAGSYRQDYAVA
;
A
#
# COMPACT_ATOMS: atom_id res chain seq x y z
N MET A 1 -10.49 46.31 -34.45
CA MET A 1 -11.04 44.95 -34.33
C MET A 1 -9.86 43.99 -34.30
N ASN A 2 -9.54 43.45 -33.11
CA ASN A 2 -8.65 42.30 -32.97
C ASN A 2 -9.17 41.53 -31.76
N GLN A 3 -10.06 40.56 -32.03
CA GLN A 3 -10.47 39.58 -31.03
C GLN A 3 -9.40 38.50 -31.01
N THR A 4 -8.51 38.55 -30.02
CA THR A 4 -7.75 37.39 -29.58
C THR A 4 -8.72 36.41 -28.94
N SER A 5 -8.98 35.30 -29.61
CA SER A 5 -9.73 34.16 -29.07
C SER A 5 -8.95 33.56 -27.90
N GLN A 6 -9.33 33.94 -26.68
CA GLN A 6 -9.04 33.14 -25.50
C GLN A 6 -9.75 31.81 -25.67
N SER A 7 -9.01 30.74 -25.89
CA SER A 7 -9.51 29.38 -25.72
C SER A 7 -9.86 29.22 -24.24
N SER A 8 -11.12 29.42 -23.91
CA SER A 8 -11.69 29.03 -22.64
C SER A 8 -11.50 27.52 -22.49
N ASN A 9 -10.53 27.10 -21.67
CA ASN A 9 -10.52 25.75 -21.12
C ASN A 9 -11.82 25.62 -20.32
N ILE A 10 -12.82 24.97 -20.91
CA ILE A 10 -14.03 24.60 -20.20
C ILE A 10 -13.57 23.60 -19.15
N ASP A 11 -13.66 23.97 -17.87
CA ASP A 11 -13.41 23.04 -16.77
C ASP A 11 -14.56 22.02 -16.77
N ILE A 12 -14.34 20.92 -17.48
CA ILE A 12 -15.23 19.76 -17.50
C ILE A 12 -15.07 19.14 -16.11
N GLY A 13 -16.00 19.45 -15.20
CA GLY A 13 -15.93 19.01 -13.81
C GLY A 13 -15.60 17.52 -13.65
N TRP A 14 -15.03 17.15 -12.50
CA TRP A 14 -14.56 15.79 -12.25
C TRP A 14 -15.67 14.75 -12.44
N SER A 15 -15.33 13.62 -13.04
CA SER A 15 -16.18 12.43 -13.09
C SER A 15 -15.31 11.17 -13.02
N PRO A 16 -15.89 9.98 -12.72
CA PRO A 16 -15.10 8.74 -12.70
C PRO A 16 -14.35 8.43 -14.01
N SER A 17 -14.70 9.07 -15.13
CA SER A 17 -14.06 8.91 -16.44
C SER A 17 -13.27 10.13 -16.92
N SER A 18 -13.17 11.22 -16.15
CA SER A 18 -12.42 12.42 -16.57
C SER A 18 -10.94 12.16 -16.80
N TRP A 19 -10.38 11.13 -16.15
CA TRP A 19 -9.00 10.67 -16.36
C TRP A 19 -8.72 10.24 -17.80
N ALA A 20 -9.71 9.78 -18.56
CA ALA A 20 -9.53 9.31 -19.93
C ALA A 20 -9.11 10.43 -20.91
N ALA A 21 -9.32 11.69 -20.52
CA ALA A 21 -8.87 12.86 -21.29
C ALA A 21 -7.43 13.29 -20.95
N LYS A 22 -6.75 12.60 -20.03
CA LYS A 22 -5.39 12.94 -19.56
C LYS A 22 -4.36 11.94 -20.08
N PRO A 23 -3.06 12.32 -20.19
CA PRO A 23 -1.99 11.38 -20.47
C PRO A 23 -1.92 10.27 -19.42
N ILE A 24 -1.86 9.01 -19.88
CA ILE A 24 -1.76 7.84 -19.00
C ILE A 24 -0.39 7.15 -19.16
N LYS A 25 0.20 6.73 -18.03
CA LYS A 25 1.36 5.84 -17.99
C LYS A 25 0.92 4.45 -17.56
N GLN A 26 1.68 3.43 -17.97
CA GLN A 26 1.42 2.03 -17.60
C GLN A 26 0.03 1.55 -18.04
N ASP A 27 -0.46 2.03 -19.19
CA ASP A 27 -1.74 1.58 -19.75
C ASP A 27 -1.63 0.14 -20.33
N VAL A 28 -2.76 -0.54 -20.50
CA VAL A 28 -2.84 -1.91 -21.03
C VAL A 28 -3.52 -1.88 -22.39
N VAL A 29 -2.81 -2.34 -23.42
CA VAL A 29 -3.39 -2.51 -24.75
C VAL A 29 -4.00 -3.92 -24.84
N TYR A 30 -5.32 -3.97 -25.01
CA TYR A 30 -6.06 -5.20 -25.29
C TYR A 30 -6.36 -5.29 -26.79
N GLU A 31 -6.26 -6.49 -27.37
CA GLU A 31 -6.56 -6.71 -28.80
C GLU A 31 -8.05 -6.55 -29.12
N ASP A 32 -8.93 -7.03 -28.23
CA ASP A 32 -10.39 -6.95 -28.39
C ASP A 32 -11.00 -5.93 -27.41
N ARG A 33 -11.11 -4.69 -27.88
CA ARG A 33 -11.73 -3.60 -27.11
C ARG A 33 -13.21 -3.85 -26.77
N LYS A 34 -13.97 -4.51 -27.65
CA LYS A 34 -15.38 -4.82 -27.39
C LYS A 34 -15.52 -5.81 -26.24
N SER A 35 -14.59 -6.77 -26.12
CA SER A 35 -14.56 -7.68 -24.98
C SER A 35 -14.25 -6.95 -23.68
N VAL A 36 -13.31 -5.99 -23.69
CA VAL A 36 -13.02 -5.12 -22.53
C VAL A 36 -14.28 -4.38 -22.10
N ASP A 37 -14.95 -3.66 -23.01
CA ASP A 37 -16.12 -2.85 -22.67
C ASP A 37 -17.26 -3.72 -22.08
N ARG A 38 -17.45 -4.93 -22.59
CA ARG A 38 -18.41 -5.91 -22.05
C ARG A 38 -18.04 -6.34 -20.62
N VAL A 39 -16.76 -6.57 -20.34
CA VAL A 39 -16.29 -6.93 -19.00
C VAL A 39 -16.42 -5.75 -18.03
N LEU A 40 -16.06 -4.54 -18.45
CA LEU A 40 -16.21 -3.33 -17.62
C LEU A 40 -17.69 -3.07 -17.27
N ALA A 41 -18.60 -3.18 -18.25
CA ALA A 41 -20.04 -3.06 -18.02
C ALA A 41 -20.59 -4.14 -17.08
N LYS A 42 -19.95 -5.32 -17.03
CA LYS A 42 -20.27 -6.35 -16.03
C LYS A 42 -19.82 -5.92 -14.63
N LEU A 43 -18.58 -5.44 -14.48
CA LEU A 43 -18.03 -4.97 -13.20
C LEU A 43 -18.84 -3.83 -12.59
N GLU A 44 -19.35 -2.91 -13.41
CA GLU A 44 -20.23 -1.81 -12.96
C GLU A 44 -21.50 -2.28 -12.25
N ARG A 45 -21.98 -3.49 -12.57
CA ARG A 45 -23.20 -4.08 -11.99
C ARG A 45 -22.92 -4.99 -10.80
N LEU A 46 -21.66 -5.33 -10.55
CA LEU A 46 -21.30 -6.18 -9.42
C LEU A 46 -21.37 -5.38 -8.10
N PRO A 47 -21.65 -6.07 -6.98
CA PRO A 47 -21.63 -5.43 -5.67
C PRO A 47 -20.31 -4.70 -5.38
N PRO A 48 -20.34 -3.62 -4.58
CA PRO A 48 -19.12 -3.02 -4.07
C PRO A 48 -18.38 -4.01 -3.16
N LEU A 49 -17.03 -3.99 -3.18
CA LEU A 49 -16.22 -4.81 -2.25
C LEU A 49 -16.17 -4.19 -0.85
N VAL A 50 -16.26 -2.86 -0.78
CA VAL A 50 -16.22 -2.10 0.48
C VAL A 50 -17.31 -1.03 0.51
N THR A 51 -17.68 -0.59 1.70
CA THR A 51 -18.68 0.47 1.88
C THR A 51 -18.05 1.80 2.33
N PRO A 52 -18.70 2.96 2.07
CA PRO A 52 -18.21 4.25 2.55
C PRO A 52 -18.04 4.34 4.07
N ALA A 53 -18.83 3.59 4.84
CA ALA A 53 -18.69 3.55 6.30
C ALA A 53 -17.33 2.95 6.71
N GLU A 54 -16.90 1.90 6.03
CA GLU A 54 -15.63 1.23 6.28
C GLU A 54 -14.44 2.03 5.74
N ALA A 55 -14.62 2.78 4.65
CA ALA A 55 -13.54 3.55 4.00
C ALA A 55 -13.03 4.76 4.83
N THR A 56 -13.57 5.00 6.02
CA THR A 56 -13.16 6.13 6.90
C THR A 56 -12.07 5.78 7.91
N VAL A 57 -11.66 4.50 8.02
CA VAL A 57 -10.76 4.01 9.07
C VAL A 57 -9.51 3.34 8.48
N ARG A 58 -8.40 3.34 9.23
CA ARG A 58 -7.01 3.28 8.72
C ARG A 58 -6.21 2.09 9.29
N SER A 59 -6.10 1.01 8.51
CA SER A 59 -5.08 -0.06 8.57
C SER A 59 -5.21 -1.02 7.38
N TYR A 60 -4.30 -0.98 6.39
CA TYR A 60 -4.57 -1.60 5.08
C TYR A 60 -3.71 -2.83 4.75
N LEU A 61 -4.36 -3.90 4.28
CA LEU A 61 -3.77 -5.04 3.56
C LEU A 61 -3.58 -4.67 2.09
N ILE A 62 -2.48 -5.11 1.46
CA ILE A 62 -2.11 -4.75 0.09
C ILE A 62 -2.43 -5.89 -0.88
N ILE A 63 -3.20 -5.61 -1.93
CA ILE A 63 -3.36 -6.46 -3.11
C ILE A 63 -2.55 -5.82 -4.24
N ALA A 64 -1.56 -6.51 -4.78
CA ALA A 64 -0.60 -5.91 -5.69
C ALA A 64 -1.08 -5.90 -7.15
N LYS A 65 -1.15 -4.70 -7.75
CA LYS A 65 -1.08 -4.48 -9.20
C LYS A 65 0.29 -3.89 -9.51
N ARG A 66 0.93 -4.26 -10.63
CA ARG A 66 2.37 -4.02 -10.83
C ARG A 66 2.68 -3.13 -12.05
N PRO A 67 3.23 -1.92 -11.85
CA PRO A 67 3.86 -1.18 -12.94
C PRO A 67 5.20 -1.84 -13.32
N ARG A 68 5.51 -1.88 -14.62
CA ARG A 68 6.75 -2.48 -15.14
C ARG A 68 7.71 -1.41 -15.67
N SER A 69 9.01 -1.62 -15.44
CA SER A 69 10.06 -0.75 -15.99
C SER A 69 10.16 -0.86 -17.51
N LYS A 70 9.82 -2.02 -18.09
CA LYS A 70 9.77 -2.26 -19.53
C LYS A 70 8.45 -2.95 -19.89
N PRO A 71 7.85 -2.63 -21.05
CA PRO A 71 6.61 -3.27 -21.50
C PRO A 71 6.82 -4.72 -21.97
N THR A 72 8.03 -5.06 -22.41
CA THR A 72 8.43 -6.38 -22.92
C THR A 72 9.63 -6.93 -22.13
N GLU A 73 9.79 -8.25 -22.15
CA GLU A 73 10.95 -8.95 -21.61
C GLU A 73 11.42 -10.07 -22.54
N ILE A 74 12.68 -10.47 -22.43
CA ILE A 74 13.27 -11.54 -23.24
C ILE A 74 13.23 -12.83 -22.42
N VAL A 75 12.52 -13.84 -22.93
CA VAL A 75 12.48 -15.20 -22.37
C VAL A 75 12.90 -16.16 -23.48
N ASP A 76 13.92 -16.98 -23.23
CA ASP A 76 14.49 -17.92 -24.19
C ASP A 76 14.84 -17.28 -25.56
N GLY A 77 15.36 -16.04 -25.53
CA GLY A 77 15.74 -15.27 -26.71
C GLY A 77 14.56 -14.67 -27.51
N LYS A 78 13.32 -14.85 -27.05
CA LYS A 78 12.13 -14.23 -27.67
C LYS A 78 11.65 -13.04 -26.84
N GLU A 79 11.32 -11.95 -27.52
CA GLU A 79 10.70 -10.79 -26.90
C GLU A 79 9.19 -11.02 -26.74
N ILE A 80 8.71 -11.01 -25.50
CA ILE A 80 7.30 -11.22 -25.15
C ILE A 80 6.81 -10.10 -24.22
N PRO A 81 5.48 -9.86 -24.12
CA PRO A 81 4.96 -8.91 -23.13
C PRO A 81 5.37 -9.28 -21.71
N SER A 82 5.78 -8.27 -20.94
CA SER A 82 6.08 -8.44 -19.52
C SER A 82 4.85 -8.89 -18.74
N PHE A 83 5.05 -9.65 -17.67
CA PHE A 83 3.99 -10.03 -16.74
C PHE A 83 3.57 -8.79 -15.94
N ARG A 84 2.28 -8.48 -15.94
CA ARG A 84 1.75 -7.24 -15.33
C ARG A 84 0.78 -7.51 -14.17
N GLY A 85 0.71 -8.76 -13.74
CA GLY A 85 -0.21 -9.24 -12.72
C GLY A 85 -1.34 -10.05 -13.35
N ASP A 86 -1.87 -10.99 -12.57
CA ASP A 86 -2.86 -11.97 -13.02
C ASP A 86 -4.19 -11.36 -13.48
N ASN A 87 -4.45 -10.09 -13.12
CA ASN A 87 -5.59 -9.32 -13.60
C ASN A 87 -5.43 -8.83 -15.05
N ILE A 88 -4.23 -8.94 -15.63
CA ILE A 88 -3.93 -8.54 -17.01
C ILE A 88 -3.53 -9.77 -17.83
N ASN A 89 -2.47 -10.48 -17.43
CA ASN A 89 -1.91 -11.63 -18.15
C ASN A 89 -1.33 -12.66 -17.17
N GLY A 90 -1.04 -13.87 -17.64
CA GLY A 90 -0.46 -14.94 -16.81
C GLY A 90 1.06 -14.83 -16.69
N PHE A 91 1.64 -15.48 -15.69
CA PHE A 91 3.10 -15.52 -15.53
C PHE A 91 3.79 -16.39 -16.59
N ASP A 92 3.15 -17.48 -17.00
CA ASP A 92 3.66 -18.38 -18.05
C ASP A 92 3.90 -17.60 -19.36
N PRO A 93 5.05 -17.77 -20.05
CA PRO A 93 5.32 -17.14 -21.34
C PRO A 93 4.22 -17.33 -22.41
N LEU A 94 3.45 -18.43 -22.33
CA LEU A 94 2.33 -18.72 -23.23
C LEU A 94 1.06 -17.92 -22.89
N GLU A 95 0.98 -17.34 -21.71
CA GLU A 95 -0.19 -16.61 -21.20
C GLU A 95 0.02 -15.08 -21.16
N ARG A 96 1.00 -14.54 -21.90
CA ARG A 96 1.38 -13.11 -21.81
C ARG A 96 0.47 -12.15 -22.55
N THR A 97 -0.42 -12.62 -23.42
CA THR A 97 -1.43 -11.79 -24.07
C THR A 97 -2.44 -11.30 -23.03
N PRO A 98 -2.70 -9.98 -22.92
CA PRO A 98 -3.72 -9.45 -22.02
C PRO A 98 -5.11 -10.04 -22.29
N ASP A 99 -5.73 -10.61 -21.26
CA ASP A 99 -7.08 -11.19 -21.34
C ASP A 99 -8.07 -10.33 -20.52
N PRO A 100 -9.07 -9.69 -21.16
CA PRO A 100 -10.07 -8.90 -20.45
C PRO A 100 -10.84 -9.68 -19.38
N ASN A 101 -11.04 -10.99 -19.54
CA ASN A 101 -11.77 -11.79 -18.56
C ASN A 101 -11.07 -11.86 -17.20
N ARG A 102 -9.74 -11.68 -17.18
CA ARG A 102 -8.95 -11.61 -15.95
C ARG A 102 -9.36 -10.44 -15.04
N LEU A 103 -9.97 -9.38 -15.56
CA LEU A 103 -10.54 -8.30 -14.75
C LEU A 103 -11.73 -8.79 -13.92
N THR A 104 -12.62 -9.58 -14.53
CA THR A 104 -13.74 -10.20 -13.81
C THR A 104 -13.23 -11.23 -12.80
N SER A 105 -12.25 -12.05 -13.19
CA SER A 105 -11.63 -13.01 -12.28
C SER A 105 -10.96 -12.32 -11.08
N ALA A 106 -10.28 -11.19 -11.29
CA ALA A 106 -9.67 -10.40 -10.22
C ALA A 106 -10.71 -9.90 -9.22
N TYR A 107 -11.87 -9.42 -9.70
CA TYR A 107 -12.98 -9.04 -8.82
C TYR A 107 -13.45 -10.22 -7.96
N PHE A 108 -13.68 -11.39 -8.55
CA PHE A 108 -14.20 -12.53 -7.80
C PHE A 108 -13.19 -13.10 -6.79
N HIS A 109 -11.90 -13.13 -7.13
CA HIS A 109 -10.85 -13.47 -6.15
C HIS A 109 -10.83 -12.43 -5.02
N SER A 110 -10.88 -11.14 -5.33
CA SER A 110 -10.89 -10.07 -4.33
C SER A 110 -12.09 -10.20 -3.38
N ALA A 111 -13.29 -10.46 -3.93
CA ALA A 111 -14.51 -10.67 -3.15
C ALA A 111 -14.42 -11.91 -2.25
N ALA A 112 -13.94 -13.03 -2.78
CA ALA A 112 -13.77 -14.27 -2.01
C ALA A 112 -12.74 -14.10 -0.89
N THR A 113 -11.58 -13.49 -1.18
CA THR A 113 -10.54 -13.21 -0.20
C THR A 113 -11.03 -12.26 0.89
N LEU A 114 -11.70 -11.16 0.53
CA LEU A 114 -12.21 -10.22 1.53
C LEU A 114 -13.30 -10.84 2.40
N ASN A 115 -14.20 -11.63 1.81
CA ASN A 115 -15.20 -12.37 2.57
C ASN A 115 -14.56 -13.38 3.53
N TYR A 116 -13.52 -14.10 3.08
CA TYR A 116 -12.77 -15.01 3.93
C TYR A 116 -12.11 -14.26 5.10
N ILE A 117 -11.45 -13.13 4.85
CA ILE A 117 -10.84 -12.32 5.92
C ILE A 117 -11.89 -11.86 6.94
N ARG A 118 -13.03 -11.32 6.48
CA ARG A 118 -14.14 -10.91 7.36
C ARG A 118 -14.65 -12.07 8.20
N ALA A 119 -14.79 -13.26 7.62
CA ALA A 119 -15.22 -14.47 8.32
C ALA A 119 -14.20 -14.94 9.36
N GLN A 120 -12.90 -14.91 9.04
CA GLN A 120 -11.83 -15.27 9.98
C GLN A 120 -11.74 -14.31 11.17
N LEU A 121 -11.91 -13.00 10.94
CA LEU A 121 -11.98 -12.00 12.02
C LEU A 121 -13.20 -12.23 12.92
N ALA A 122 -14.35 -12.53 12.33
CA ALA A 122 -15.57 -12.86 13.07
C ALA A 122 -15.46 -14.20 13.84
N SER A 123 -14.59 -15.11 13.41
CA SER A 123 -14.31 -16.37 14.10
C SER A 123 -13.25 -16.27 15.19
N GLY A 124 -12.75 -15.06 15.50
CA GLY A 124 -11.78 -14.82 16.58
C GLY A 124 -10.32 -15.10 16.21
N ILE A 125 -9.94 -15.12 14.93
CA ILE A 125 -8.52 -15.32 14.55
C ILE A 125 -7.58 -14.23 15.10
N ALA A 126 -8.14 -13.04 15.33
CA ALA A 126 -7.43 -11.86 15.82
C ALA A 126 -7.66 -11.61 17.31
N ASP A 127 -8.23 -12.59 18.02
CA ASP A 127 -8.42 -12.53 19.47
C ASP A 127 -7.04 -12.56 20.16
N LEU A 128 -6.73 -11.49 20.90
CA LEU A 128 -5.48 -11.36 21.64
C LEU A 128 -5.38 -12.33 22.82
N HIS A 129 -6.47 -12.96 23.27
CA HIS A 129 -6.45 -14.00 24.30
C HIS A 129 -5.96 -15.35 23.79
N SER A 130 -6.16 -15.63 22.50
CA SER A 130 -5.80 -16.90 21.87
C SER A 130 -4.97 -16.71 20.59
N PRO A 131 -3.82 -16.01 20.68
CA PRO A 131 -2.99 -15.76 19.51
C PRO A 131 -2.44 -17.09 18.99
N LEU A 132 -2.48 -17.24 17.67
CA LEU A 132 -2.13 -18.48 16.98
C LEU A 132 -0.73 -18.99 17.32
N ASN A 133 0.24 -18.10 17.56
CA ASN A 133 1.61 -18.50 17.89
C ASN A 133 2.43 -17.34 18.51
N TRP A 134 3.02 -17.56 19.69
CA TRP A 134 4.06 -16.69 20.28
C TRP A 134 5.47 -17.30 20.23
N ASN A 135 5.65 -18.43 19.56
CA ASN A 135 6.89 -19.21 19.64
C ASN A 135 8.05 -18.51 18.91
N LEU A 136 9.17 -18.35 19.63
CA LEU A 136 10.41 -17.71 19.18
C LEU A 136 11.49 -18.71 18.75
N GLY A 137 11.16 -20.00 18.58
CA GLY A 137 12.13 -21.06 18.26
C GLY A 137 12.87 -20.88 16.92
N HIS A 138 12.45 -19.91 16.12
CA HIS A 138 13.09 -19.53 14.87
C HIS A 138 14.16 -18.44 15.01
N VAL A 139 14.19 -17.73 16.14
CA VAL A 139 15.16 -16.67 16.40
C VAL A 139 16.46 -17.30 16.86
N GLN A 140 17.48 -17.31 16.00
CA GLN A 140 18.76 -17.94 16.33
C GLN A 140 19.58 -17.15 17.36
N SER A 141 19.36 -15.83 17.44
CA SER A 141 20.09 -14.95 18.36
C SER A 141 19.50 -15.03 19.78
N PRO A 142 20.28 -15.48 20.79
CA PRO A 142 19.79 -15.57 22.17
C PRO A 142 19.38 -14.22 22.77
N SER A 143 20.08 -13.14 22.40
CA SER A 143 19.77 -11.80 22.90
C SER A 143 18.47 -11.26 22.33
N LEU A 144 18.21 -11.50 21.04
CA LEU A 144 16.98 -11.09 20.37
C LEU A 144 15.79 -11.91 20.86
N GLN A 145 15.99 -13.21 21.07
CA GLN A 145 14.99 -14.09 21.67
C GLN A 145 14.59 -13.61 23.07
N LEU A 146 15.54 -13.20 23.90
CA LEU A 146 15.26 -12.64 25.23
C LEU A 146 14.46 -11.34 25.15
N GLN A 147 14.83 -10.42 24.25
CA GLN A 147 14.09 -9.18 24.04
C GLN A 147 12.65 -9.44 23.60
N TYR A 148 12.43 -10.39 22.69
CA TYR A 148 11.08 -10.76 22.25
C TYR A 148 10.26 -11.42 23.35
N GLN A 149 10.87 -12.31 24.13
CA GLN A 149 10.19 -12.96 25.24
C GLN A 149 9.67 -11.93 26.25
N GLN A 150 10.48 -10.89 26.55
CA GLN A 150 10.04 -9.80 27.44
C GLN A 150 8.81 -9.04 26.91
N ILE A 151 8.71 -8.86 25.59
CA ILE A 151 7.55 -8.21 24.97
C ILE A 151 6.31 -9.10 25.07
N VAL A 152 6.46 -10.38 24.74
CA VAL A 152 5.38 -11.37 24.82
C VAL A 152 4.87 -11.50 26.26
N ASP A 153 5.78 -11.59 27.23
CA ASP A 153 5.44 -11.67 28.66
C ASP A 153 4.69 -10.42 29.11
N SER A 154 5.16 -9.22 28.71
CA SER A 154 4.51 -7.95 29.02
C SER A 154 3.09 -7.84 28.45
N ILE A 155 2.87 -8.29 27.22
CA ILE A 155 1.53 -8.32 26.60
C ILE A 155 0.64 -9.32 27.31
N THR A 156 1.15 -10.52 27.57
CA THR A 156 0.41 -11.61 28.24
C THR A 156 0.01 -11.23 29.66
N ASP A 157 0.91 -10.61 30.42
CA ASP A 157 0.63 -10.13 31.76
C ASP A 157 -0.39 -8.98 31.76
N SER A 158 -0.33 -8.09 30.77
CA SER A 158 -1.32 -7.01 30.61
C SER A 158 -2.72 -7.56 30.32
N LEU A 159 -2.83 -8.55 29.42
CA LEU A 159 -4.10 -9.26 29.15
C LEU A 159 -4.63 -9.96 30.41
N ARG A 160 -3.75 -10.63 31.16
CA ARG A 160 -4.12 -11.28 32.44
C ARG A 160 -4.59 -10.27 33.49
N PHE A 161 -3.95 -9.11 33.55
CA PHE A 161 -4.36 -8.03 34.44
C PHE A 161 -5.75 -7.49 34.08
N MET A 162 -6.00 -7.19 32.80
CA MET A 162 -7.32 -6.75 32.33
C MET A 162 -8.41 -7.75 32.68
N LYS A 163 -8.13 -9.05 32.53
CA LYS A 163 -9.02 -10.14 32.94
C LYS A 163 -9.30 -10.15 34.45
N THR A 164 -8.26 -9.96 35.26
CA THR A 164 -8.35 -10.00 36.72
C THR A 164 -9.16 -8.82 37.28
N VAL A 165 -9.02 -7.62 36.69
CA VAL A 165 -9.77 -6.43 37.12
C VAL A 165 -11.17 -6.35 36.48
N GLY A 166 -11.55 -7.32 35.65
CA GLY A 166 -12.84 -7.34 34.96
C GLY A 166 -12.98 -6.27 33.86
N ALA A 167 -11.87 -5.70 33.38
CA ALA A 167 -11.83 -4.77 32.25
C ALA A 167 -11.82 -5.49 30.89
N ASP A 168 -11.75 -6.82 30.92
CA ASP A 168 -11.69 -7.72 29.77
C ASP A 168 -13.04 -7.96 29.09
N THR A 169 -14.05 -7.15 29.42
CA THR A 169 -15.39 -7.23 28.82
C THR A 169 -15.52 -6.35 27.57
N ALA A 170 -14.44 -5.69 27.15
CA ALA A 170 -14.44 -4.85 25.96
C ALA A 170 -14.24 -5.73 24.71
N THR A 171 -15.20 -5.69 23.79
CA THR A 171 -15.15 -6.34 22.45
C THR A 171 -13.95 -5.89 21.59
N GLN A 172 -13.14 -4.96 22.07
CA GLN A 172 -11.98 -4.37 21.41
C GLN A 172 -10.74 -5.28 21.45
N LEU A 173 -10.73 -6.33 22.28
CA LEU A 173 -9.61 -7.28 22.39
C LEU A 173 -9.84 -8.59 21.60
N GLU A 174 -11.10 -8.86 21.22
CA GLU A 174 -11.52 -10.10 20.55
C GLU A 174 -11.29 -10.06 19.03
N THR A 175 -11.12 -8.88 18.46
CA THR A 175 -10.98 -8.70 17.01
C THR A 175 -10.22 -7.42 16.65
N VAL A 176 -9.88 -7.27 15.37
CA VAL A 176 -9.23 -6.07 14.83
C VAL A 176 -9.96 -5.60 13.58
N ASP A 177 -9.93 -4.30 13.33
CA ASP A 177 -10.36 -3.75 12.05
C ASP A 177 -9.25 -3.92 11.01
N LEU A 178 -9.54 -4.68 9.96
CA LEU A 178 -8.64 -4.90 8.82
C LEU A 178 -9.24 -4.30 7.56
N PHE A 179 -8.52 -3.36 6.96
CA PHE A 179 -8.92 -2.71 5.72
C PHE A 179 -8.10 -3.23 4.54
N THR A 180 -8.54 -2.96 3.33
CA THR A 180 -7.91 -3.42 2.09
C THR A 180 -7.43 -2.24 1.26
N SER A 181 -6.37 -2.46 0.51
CA SER A 181 -5.76 -1.49 -0.38
C SER A 181 -5.09 -2.12 -1.57
N HIS A 182 -4.93 -1.34 -2.64
CA HIS A 182 -4.10 -1.67 -3.78
C HIS A 182 -3.65 -0.41 -4.53
N GLU A 183 -2.66 -0.56 -5.41
CA GLU A 183 -2.30 0.50 -6.34
C GLU A 183 -3.45 0.70 -7.32
N GLY A 184 -3.99 1.91 -7.41
CA GLY A 184 -5.05 2.26 -8.36
C GLY A 184 -4.52 2.38 -9.80
N LEU A 185 -3.89 1.32 -10.31
CA LEU A 185 -3.10 1.34 -11.53
C LEU A 185 -3.96 1.25 -12.80
N LEU A 186 -4.89 0.30 -12.85
CA LEU A 186 -5.73 0.05 -14.03
C LEU A 186 -7.04 0.85 -13.92
N LEU A 187 -7.02 2.09 -14.41
CA LEU A 187 -8.09 3.05 -14.16
C LEU A 187 -9.46 2.64 -14.72
N GLU A 188 -9.51 1.84 -15.79
CA GLU A 188 -10.78 1.29 -16.28
C GLU A 188 -11.45 0.36 -15.26
N TYR A 189 -10.65 -0.48 -14.59
CA TYR A 189 -11.13 -1.34 -13.52
C TYR A 189 -11.56 -0.50 -12.31
N GLU A 190 -10.76 0.48 -11.92
CA GLU A 190 -11.07 1.36 -10.77
C GLU A 190 -12.35 2.18 -11.02
N GLN A 191 -12.48 2.77 -12.21
CA GLN A 191 -13.69 3.47 -12.65
C GLN A 191 -14.91 2.55 -12.59
N SER A 192 -14.80 1.32 -13.08
CA SER A 192 -15.92 0.36 -13.09
C SER A 192 -16.39 -0.04 -11.68
N LEU A 193 -15.57 0.20 -10.65
CA LEU A 193 -15.90 -0.05 -9.24
C LEU A 193 -16.11 1.24 -8.44
N THR A 194 -16.20 2.40 -9.11
CA THR A 194 -16.52 3.67 -8.47
C THR A 194 -18.02 3.92 -8.42
N ARG A 195 -18.51 4.39 -7.28
CA ARG A 195 -19.95 4.54 -7.00
C ARG A 195 -20.22 5.87 -6.32
N LEU A 196 -21.30 6.55 -6.74
CA LEU A 196 -21.81 7.72 -6.05
C LEU A 196 -22.67 7.25 -4.88
N LEU A 197 -22.13 7.35 -3.67
CA LEU A 197 -22.74 6.80 -2.46
C LEU A 197 -22.97 7.90 -1.42
N ARG A 198 -23.88 7.63 -0.49
CA ARG A 198 -24.11 8.53 0.65
C ARG A 198 -22.88 8.55 1.55
N HIS A 199 -22.52 9.73 2.04
CA HIS A 199 -21.52 9.86 3.07
C HIS A 199 -21.98 9.14 4.36
N PRO A 200 -21.03 8.56 5.12
CA PRO A 200 -21.34 8.00 6.43
C PRO A 200 -21.80 9.09 7.41
N ALA A 201 -22.48 8.68 8.49
CA ALA A 201 -23.04 9.60 9.48
C ALA A 201 -21.99 10.55 10.11
N ASN A 202 -20.74 10.08 10.23
CA ASN A 202 -19.63 10.81 10.85
C ASN A 202 -18.70 11.48 9.82
N TYR A 203 -19.17 11.71 8.59
CA TYR A 203 -18.34 12.30 7.54
C TYR A 203 -17.95 13.76 7.88
N PRO A 204 -16.66 14.12 7.83
CA PRO A 204 -16.17 15.41 8.32
C PRO A 204 -16.49 16.62 7.43
N GLY A 205 -17.04 16.42 6.21
CA GLY A 205 -17.36 17.48 5.25
C GLY A 205 -18.86 17.58 4.95
N GLY A 206 -19.61 18.33 5.75
CA GLY A 206 -21.05 18.51 5.57
C GLY A 206 -21.43 19.76 4.77
N ASN A 207 -21.18 19.80 3.46
CA ASN A 207 -21.81 20.78 2.56
C ASN A 207 -21.96 20.21 1.15
N GLY A 208 -23.13 19.61 0.88
CA GLY A 208 -23.48 19.00 -0.39
C GLY A 208 -24.79 18.20 -0.29
N ASN A 209 -25.11 17.41 -1.33
CA ASN A 209 -26.27 16.52 -1.35
C ASN A 209 -26.12 15.27 -0.45
N GLY A 210 -25.10 15.25 0.42
CA GLY A 210 -24.77 14.14 1.31
C GLY A 210 -24.18 12.93 0.59
N ARG A 211 -23.62 13.08 -0.61
CA ARG A 211 -23.03 12.00 -1.42
C ARG A 211 -21.67 12.40 -1.98
N GLY A 212 -20.82 11.40 -2.15
CA GLY A 212 -19.52 11.52 -2.82
C GLY A 212 -19.19 10.26 -3.62
N TRP A 213 -18.16 10.36 -4.45
CA TRP A 213 -17.70 9.25 -5.28
C TRP A 213 -16.66 8.42 -4.53
N TYR A 214 -17.00 7.16 -4.27
CA TYR A 214 -16.09 6.23 -3.61
C TYR A 214 -15.66 5.17 -4.62
N ASN A 215 -14.36 4.92 -4.69
CA ASN A 215 -13.88 3.69 -5.28
C ASN A 215 -14.17 2.55 -4.29
N THR A 216 -15.03 1.63 -4.69
CA THR A 216 -15.49 0.52 -3.85
C THR A 216 -14.72 -0.77 -4.09
N SER A 217 -13.61 -0.71 -4.83
CA SER A 217 -12.70 -1.84 -5.02
C SER A 217 -11.82 -2.11 -3.79
N ALA A 218 -11.53 -1.07 -3.00
CA ALA A 218 -10.76 -1.16 -1.76
C ALA A 218 -11.03 0.06 -0.86
N HIS A 219 -10.65 -0.04 0.42
CA HIS A 219 -10.83 1.05 1.38
C HIS A 219 -9.87 2.21 1.11
N PHE A 220 -8.63 1.89 0.76
CA PHE A 220 -7.55 2.84 0.45
C PHE A 220 -6.88 2.47 -0.86
N LEU A 221 -6.55 3.45 -1.67
CA LEU A 221 -5.80 3.22 -2.89
C LEU A 221 -4.56 4.08 -2.89
N TRP A 222 -3.51 3.68 -3.60
CA TRP A 222 -2.36 4.56 -3.80
C TRP A 222 -2.01 4.77 -5.26
N ILE A 223 -1.36 5.91 -5.53
CA ILE A 223 -0.69 6.21 -6.78
C ILE A 223 0.77 5.77 -6.68
N GLY A 224 1.22 4.98 -7.65
CA GLY A 224 2.60 4.52 -7.73
C GLY A 224 3.59 5.61 -8.14
N ASP A 225 4.87 5.39 -7.85
CA ASP A 225 5.94 6.35 -8.14
C ASP A 225 6.12 6.61 -9.66
N ARG A 226 5.62 5.69 -10.51
CA ARG A 226 5.69 5.79 -11.98
C ARG A 226 4.43 6.40 -12.61
N THR A 227 3.39 6.65 -11.83
CA THR A 227 2.06 7.07 -12.30
C THR A 227 1.58 8.37 -11.64
N ARG A 228 2.43 9.04 -10.88
CA ARG A 228 2.13 10.27 -10.12
C ARG A 228 2.34 11.59 -10.88
N GLN A 229 2.26 11.58 -12.22
CA GLN A 229 2.45 12.80 -13.00
C GLN A 229 1.33 13.80 -12.71
N LEU A 230 1.68 15.07 -12.44
CA LEU A 230 0.74 16.13 -12.03
C LEU A 230 -0.43 16.31 -13.00
N ASP A 231 -0.18 16.21 -14.29
CA ASP A 231 -1.17 16.33 -15.37
C ASP A 231 -1.72 14.97 -15.85
N GLY A 232 -1.33 13.88 -15.18
CA GLY A 232 -1.60 12.51 -15.59
C GLY A 232 -2.97 11.98 -15.16
N ALA A 233 -3.39 10.90 -15.82
CA ALA A 233 -4.67 10.24 -15.61
C ALA A 233 -4.89 9.75 -14.17
N HIS A 234 -3.87 9.20 -13.52
CA HIS A 234 -4.00 8.69 -12.15
C HIS A 234 -4.25 9.82 -11.16
N VAL A 235 -3.54 10.95 -11.26
CA VAL A 235 -3.78 12.11 -10.39
C VAL A 235 -5.18 12.68 -10.63
N GLU A 236 -5.61 12.78 -11.89
CA GLU A 236 -6.97 13.19 -12.26
C GLU A 236 -8.05 12.25 -11.70
N TYR A 237 -7.82 10.94 -11.70
CA TYR A 237 -8.77 10.00 -11.10
C TYR A 237 -8.83 10.18 -9.56
N PHE A 238 -7.66 10.22 -8.91
CA PHE A 238 -7.55 10.25 -7.47
C PHE A 238 -8.02 11.57 -6.83
N ARG A 239 -7.98 12.71 -7.55
CA ARG A 239 -8.41 14.01 -7.00
C ARG A 239 -9.91 14.09 -6.65
N GLY A 240 -10.74 13.20 -7.19
CA GLY A 240 -12.19 13.26 -6.99
C GLY A 240 -12.82 12.04 -6.35
N ILE A 241 -12.03 11.03 -5.96
CA ILE A 241 -12.53 9.96 -5.09
C ILE A 241 -12.45 10.38 -3.62
N GLU A 242 -13.42 9.94 -2.83
CA GLU A 242 -13.55 10.26 -1.40
C GLU A 242 -12.66 9.41 -0.50
N ASN A 243 -12.20 8.25 -0.99
CA ASN A 243 -11.31 7.36 -0.25
C ASN A 243 -10.09 8.11 0.31
N PRO A 244 -9.53 7.69 1.46
CA PRO A 244 -8.15 8.03 1.80
C PRO A 244 -7.22 7.45 0.74
N ILE A 245 -6.19 8.22 0.37
CA ILE A 245 -5.29 7.86 -0.73
C ILE A 245 -3.83 7.88 -0.30
N GLY A 246 -3.04 7.02 -0.91
CA GLY A 246 -1.59 6.97 -0.79
C GLY A 246 -0.89 7.57 -2.00
N ILE A 247 0.29 8.13 -1.80
CA ILE A 247 1.17 8.57 -2.89
C ILE A 247 2.56 8.06 -2.59
N LYS A 248 3.12 7.25 -3.50
CA LYS A 248 4.51 6.81 -3.39
C LYS A 248 5.45 7.99 -3.66
N VAL A 249 6.37 8.24 -2.75
CA VAL A 249 7.37 9.31 -2.84
C VAL A 249 8.74 8.65 -2.94
N GLY A 250 9.26 8.54 -4.17
CA GLY A 250 10.59 8.02 -4.44
C GLY A 250 11.68 9.10 -4.51
N PRO A 251 12.95 8.70 -4.74
CA PRO A 251 14.08 9.62 -4.79
C PRO A 251 14.05 10.69 -5.88
N SER A 252 13.18 10.55 -6.88
CA SER A 252 13.04 11.52 -7.97
C SER A 252 11.95 12.56 -7.71
N MET A 253 11.23 12.49 -6.58
CA MET A 253 10.26 13.51 -6.21
C MET A 253 11.01 14.75 -5.72
N GLU A 254 10.59 15.92 -6.21
CA GLU A 254 11.05 17.21 -5.69
C GLU A 254 10.02 17.78 -4.70
N GLY A 255 10.49 18.56 -3.71
CA GLY A 255 9.60 19.15 -2.70
C GLY A 255 8.52 20.06 -3.29
N GLY A 256 8.85 20.85 -4.32
CA GLY A 256 7.88 21.70 -5.01
C GLY A 256 6.83 20.90 -5.79
N GLU A 257 7.26 19.86 -6.50
CA GLU A 257 6.36 18.92 -7.21
C GLU A 257 5.42 18.23 -6.22
N LEU A 258 5.93 17.79 -5.07
CA LEU A 258 5.15 17.14 -4.01
C LEU A 258 4.03 18.05 -3.48
N VAL A 259 4.35 19.33 -3.23
CA VAL A 259 3.35 20.30 -2.75
C VAL A 259 2.27 20.56 -3.81
N GLN A 260 2.67 20.73 -5.08
CA GLN A 260 1.70 20.88 -6.18
C GLN A 260 0.78 19.67 -6.30
N LEU A 261 1.33 18.46 -6.13
CA LEU A 261 0.52 17.25 -6.16
C LEU A 261 -0.51 17.23 -5.01
N LEU A 262 -0.11 17.63 -3.80
CA LEU A 262 -1.01 17.73 -2.66
C LEU A 262 -2.09 18.79 -2.86
N ASP A 263 -1.78 19.92 -3.49
CA ASP A 263 -2.76 20.95 -3.83
C ASP A 263 -3.83 20.43 -4.80
N ILE A 264 -3.48 19.48 -5.69
CA ILE A 264 -4.43 18.88 -6.64
C ILE A 264 -5.35 17.88 -5.94
N VAL A 265 -4.80 16.97 -5.13
CA VAL A 265 -5.57 15.83 -4.59
C VAL A 265 -6.18 16.08 -3.21
N ASN A 266 -5.71 17.10 -2.49
CA ASN A 266 -6.23 17.49 -1.18
C ASN A 266 -6.30 19.03 -1.04
N PRO A 267 -7.01 19.74 -1.94
CA PRO A 267 -7.04 21.20 -1.96
C PRO A 267 -7.56 21.81 -0.65
N ASN A 268 -8.42 21.08 0.07
CA ASN A 268 -9.01 21.50 1.34
C ASN A 268 -8.13 21.16 2.56
N LYS A 269 -6.97 20.52 2.35
CA LYS A 269 -6.02 20.11 3.40
C LYS A 269 -6.66 19.22 4.47
N GLU A 270 -7.54 18.33 4.04
CA GLU A 270 -8.25 17.40 4.90
C GLU A 270 -7.27 16.45 5.60
N ILE A 271 -7.40 16.34 6.93
CA ILE A 271 -6.44 15.62 7.77
C ILE A 271 -6.46 14.13 7.45
N GLY A 272 -5.33 13.65 6.94
CA GLY A 272 -5.10 12.25 6.56
C GLY A 272 -6.00 11.75 5.42
N LYS A 273 -6.50 12.67 4.58
CA LYS A 273 -6.93 12.35 3.23
C LYS A 273 -5.80 11.72 2.42
N VAL A 274 -4.59 12.22 2.61
CA VAL A 274 -3.38 11.78 1.91
C VAL A 274 -2.39 11.14 2.88
N THR A 275 -1.88 9.98 2.47
CA THR A 275 -0.72 9.32 3.06
C THR A 275 0.45 9.40 2.09
N LEU A 276 1.57 9.99 2.51
CA LEU A 276 2.81 9.98 1.75
C LEU A 276 3.62 8.73 2.11
N ILE A 277 3.82 7.85 1.13
CA ILE A 277 4.49 6.56 1.29
C ILE A 277 5.92 6.69 0.73
N THR A 278 6.87 7.02 1.60
CA THR A 278 8.26 7.32 1.21
C THR A 278 9.06 6.05 1.00
N ARG A 279 9.79 5.96 -0.12
CA ARG A 279 10.58 4.77 -0.51
C ARG A 279 11.93 5.16 -1.11
N TYR A 280 12.81 5.74 -0.29
CA TYR A 280 14.05 6.34 -0.78
C TYR A 280 15.17 5.32 -0.98
N GLY A 281 15.16 4.26 -0.19
CA GLY A 281 16.32 3.39 0.02
C GLY A 281 17.17 3.89 1.18
N HIS A 282 17.76 2.94 1.91
CA HIS A 282 18.55 3.22 3.12
C HIS A 282 19.76 4.15 2.89
N GLU A 283 20.29 4.21 1.65
CA GLU A 283 21.41 5.08 1.30
C GLU A 283 21.01 6.55 1.10
N LYS A 284 19.74 6.82 0.77
CA LYS A 284 19.28 8.15 0.31
C LYS A 284 18.34 8.85 1.28
N ILE A 285 17.76 8.11 2.22
CA ILE A 285 16.74 8.64 3.12
C ILE A 285 17.21 9.85 3.94
N GLU A 286 18.46 9.85 4.41
CA GLU A 286 19.04 10.94 5.21
C GLU A 286 19.03 12.28 4.49
N GLU A 287 19.21 12.26 3.17
CA GLU A 287 19.29 13.47 2.35
C GLU A 287 17.90 13.96 1.91
N LEU A 288 16.92 13.06 1.80
CA LEU A 288 15.67 13.33 1.09
C LEU A 288 14.45 13.51 1.99
N LEU A 289 14.35 12.75 3.10
CA LEU A 289 13.12 12.76 3.90
C LEU A 289 12.93 14.11 4.62
N GLY A 290 13.99 14.65 5.22
CA GLY A 290 13.93 15.94 5.93
C GLY A 290 13.41 17.09 5.07
N PRO A 291 14.02 17.37 3.91
CA PRO A 291 13.54 18.41 2.99
C PRO A 291 12.08 18.22 2.53
N HIS A 292 11.63 16.97 2.32
CA HIS A 292 10.23 16.70 1.99
C HIS A 292 9.28 16.99 3.16
N ILE A 293 9.67 16.65 4.40
CA ILE A 293 8.88 17.00 5.58
C ILE A 293 8.73 18.51 5.68
N ASP A 294 9.82 19.26 5.53
CA ASP A 294 9.81 20.72 5.63
C ASP A 294 8.96 21.37 4.52
N ALA A 295 9.02 20.86 3.28
CA ALA A 295 8.20 21.33 2.17
C ALA A 295 6.70 21.13 2.45
N VAL A 296 6.31 19.94 2.91
CA VAL A 296 4.91 19.63 3.24
C VAL A 296 4.44 20.46 4.43
N LYS A 297 5.24 20.61 5.48
CA LYS A 297 4.92 21.50 6.61
C LYS A 297 4.72 22.94 6.15
N GLY A 298 5.63 23.46 5.32
CA GLY A 298 5.56 24.82 4.78
C GLY A 298 4.32 25.07 3.91
N SER A 299 3.79 24.03 3.25
CA SER A 299 2.54 24.11 2.49
C SER A 299 1.27 24.14 3.36
N GLY A 300 1.37 23.73 4.62
CA GLY A 300 0.24 23.60 5.55
C GLY A 300 -0.64 22.37 5.36
N HIS A 301 -0.27 21.44 4.45
CA HIS A 301 -0.92 20.15 4.32
C HIS A 301 -0.64 19.26 5.53
N ILE A 302 -1.66 18.54 6.02
CA ILE A 302 -1.53 17.59 7.14
C ILE A 302 -1.72 16.17 6.60
N VAL A 303 -0.60 15.50 6.35
CA VAL A 303 -0.54 14.17 5.75
C VAL A 303 -0.20 13.10 6.79
N VAL A 304 -0.53 11.84 6.49
CA VAL A 304 0.06 10.69 7.19
C VAL A 304 1.37 10.33 6.51
N TRP A 305 2.46 10.20 7.26
CA TRP A 305 3.72 9.69 6.72
C TRP A 305 3.81 8.18 6.90
N GLN A 306 4.15 7.45 5.85
CA GLN A 306 4.46 6.03 5.90
C GLN A 306 5.84 5.77 5.28
N CYS A 307 6.61 4.88 5.90
CA CYS A 307 7.86 4.39 5.33
C CYS A 307 7.61 3.08 4.57
N ASP A 308 7.96 3.04 3.29
CA ASP A 308 8.09 1.82 2.47
C ASP A 308 9.58 1.50 2.32
N PRO A 309 10.16 0.73 3.27
CA PRO A 309 11.58 0.37 3.26
C PRO A 309 11.90 -0.75 2.26
N MET A 310 10.94 -1.16 1.44
CA MET A 310 11.07 -2.35 0.59
C MET A 310 11.52 -1.93 -0.82
N HIS A 311 10.73 -1.08 -1.47
CA HIS A 311 10.92 -0.76 -2.88
C HIS A 311 12.18 0.08 -3.14
N GLY A 312 12.70 0.78 -2.14
CA GLY A 312 13.96 1.53 -2.20
C GLY A 312 15.22 0.64 -2.13
N ASN A 313 15.09 -0.58 -1.60
CA ASN A 313 16.23 -1.45 -1.23
C ASN A 313 16.31 -2.75 -2.03
N THR A 314 15.63 -2.84 -3.18
CA THR A 314 15.75 -4.00 -4.07
C THR A 314 17.10 -4.01 -4.76
N LEU A 315 17.80 -5.15 -4.69
CA LEU A 315 19.04 -5.42 -5.40
C LEU A 315 18.94 -6.73 -6.19
N SER A 316 19.91 -6.99 -7.06
CA SER A 316 20.03 -8.26 -7.77
C SER A 316 21.30 -8.98 -7.34
N THR A 317 21.21 -10.29 -7.11
CA THR A 317 22.36 -11.16 -6.85
C THR A 317 23.24 -11.30 -8.10
N SER A 318 24.41 -11.92 -7.94
CA SER A 318 25.29 -12.26 -9.07
C SER A 318 24.62 -13.16 -10.11
N THR A 319 23.63 -13.96 -9.69
CA THR A 319 22.83 -14.85 -10.55
C THR A 319 21.59 -14.16 -11.14
N GLY A 320 21.37 -12.87 -10.87
CA GLY A 320 20.26 -12.08 -11.41
C GLY A 320 18.94 -12.21 -10.65
N VAL A 321 18.92 -12.98 -9.55
CA VAL A 321 17.74 -13.08 -8.67
C VAL A 321 17.58 -11.78 -7.91
N LYS A 322 16.36 -11.21 -7.91
CA LYS A 322 16.09 -10.04 -7.08
C LYS A 322 16.01 -10.45 -5.62
N THR A 323 16.57 -9.64 -4.74
CA THR A 323 16.43 -9.81 -3.29
C THR A 323 16.47 -8.45 -2.60
N ARG A 324 16.26 -8.44 -1.29
CA ARG A 324 16.41 -7.27 -0.41
C ARG A 324 17.16 -7.71 0.84
N ARG A 325 18.04 -6.86 1.36
CA ARG A 325 18.72 -7.12 2.64
C ARG A 325 17.84 -6.64 3.78
N PHE A 326 17.52 -7.53 4.72
CA PHE A 326 16.77 -7.19 5.92
C PHE A 326 17.38 -6.01 6.70
N SER A 327 18.72 -5.95 6.78
CA SER A 327 19.43 -4.85 7.44
C SER A 327 19.21 -3.50 6.77
N SER A 328 19.16 -3.46 5.43
CA SER A 328 18.84 -2.23 4.68
C SER A 328 17.39 -1.80 4.92
N ILE A 329 16.46 -2.75 4.92
CA ILE A 329 15.04 -2.49 5.23
C ILE A 329 14.92 -1.87 6.63
N LEU A 330 15.51 -2.50 7.64
CA LEU A 330 15.50 -2.00 9.02
C LEU A 330 16.17 -0.63 9.15
N SER A 331 17.30 -0.43 8.44
CA SER A 331 18.04 0.83 8.45
C SER A 331 17.19 1.99 7.93
N GLU A 332 16.46 1.80 6.82
CA GLU A 332 15.57 2.84 6.29
C GLU A 332 14.44 3.19 7.27
N VAL A 333 13.81 2.19 7.91
CA VAL A 333 12.78 2.46 8.93
C VAL A 333 13.36 3.20 10.15
N SER A 334 14.54 2.79 10.61
CA SER A 334 15.22 3.40 11.76
C SER A 334 15.60 4.86 11.46
N ALA A 335 16.10 5.13 10.25
CA ALA A 335 16.39 6.48 9.80
C ALA A 335 15.11 7.31 9.68
N ALA A 336 14.02 6.76 9.14
CA ALA A 336 12.73 7.44 9.04
C ALA A 336 12.23 7.91 10.43
N LEU A 337 12.24 7.03 11.43
CA LEU A 337 11.87 7.36 12.81
C LEU A 337 12.71 8.52 13.36
N ARG A 338 14.03 8.43 13.23
CA ARG A 338 14.96 9.47 13.72
C ARG A 338 14.77 10.81 13.01
N ILE A 339 14.63 10.80 11.68
CA ILE A 339 14.46 12.01 10.87
C ILE A 339 13.11 12.67 11.17
N HIS A 340 12.04 11.88 11.30
CA HIS A 340 10.74 12.41 11.68
C HIS A 340 10.81 13.15 13.02
N LYS A 341 11.45 12.55 14.03
CA LYS A 341 11.70 13.18 15.33
C LYS A 341 12.53 14.46 15.23
N ALA A 342 13.62 14.43 14.44
CA ALA A 342 14.50 15.59 14.25
C ALA A 342 13.78 16.78 13.56
N HIS A 343 12.81 16.49 12.69
CA HIS A 343 11.98 17.48 12.00
C HIS A 343 10.65 17.76 12.71
N ASP A 344 10.48 17.36 13.99
CA ASP A 344 9.23 17.56 14.77
C ASP A 344 7.97 17.07 14.03
N SER A 345 8.09 15.88 13.43
CA SER A 345 7.03 15.24 12.66
C SER A 345 6.87 13.80 13.14
N TYR A 346 5.85 13.11 12.62
CA TYR A 346 5.49 11.78 13.10
C TYR A 346 5.45 10.78 11.95
N LEU A 347 6.16 9.66 12.13
CA LEU A 347 6.03 8.49 11.25
C LEU A 347 4.73 7.75 11.61
N GLY A 348 3.71 7.88 10.77
CA GLY A 348 2.39 7.31 10.98
C GLY A 348 2.27 5.80 10.68
N GLY A 349 3.28 5.18 10.07
CA GLY A 349 3.31 3.74 9.88
C GLY A 349 4.36 3.25 8.89
N VAL A 350 4.29 1.96 8.57
CA VAL A 350 5.14 1.30 7.58
C VAL A 350 4.29 0.61 6.51
N HIS A 351 4.84 0.47 5.30
CA HIS A 351 4.20 -0.17 4.17
C HIS A 351 5.13 -1.28 3.65
N LEU A 352 4.78 -2.53 3.97
CA LEU A 352 5.65 -3.69 3.77
C LEU A 352 5.07 -4.66 2.75
N GLU A 353 5.96 -5.39 2.07
CA GLU A 353 5.60 -6.58 1.30
C GLU A 353 6.02 -7.82 2.10
N LEU A 354 5.06 -8.60 2.57
CA LEU A 354 5.29 -9.77 3.40
C LEU A 354 4.36 -10.92 3.03
N THR A 355 4.71 -12.13 3.47
CA THR A 355 3.84 -13.32 3.42
C THR A 355 3.94 -14.09 4.74
N GLY A 356 2.89 -14.87 5.05
CA GLY A 356 2.90 -15.80 6.20
C GLY A 356 3.63 -17.11 5.91
N ASP A 357 4.12 -17.30 4.68
CA ASP A 357 4.86 -18.48 4.26
C ASP A 357 6.35 -18.34 4.54
N ALA A 358 7.02 -19.46 4.84
CA ALA A 358 8.46 -19.57 5.05
C ALA A 358 9.26 -19.49 3.73
N VAL A 359 9.14 -18.37 3.02
CA VAL A 359 9.84 -18.10 1.76
C VAL A 359 11.29 -17.67 2.00
N THR A 360 12.14 -17.89 1.00
CA THR A 360 13.53 -17.40 0.99
C THR A 360 13.70 -16.34 -0.10
N GLU A 361 13.10 -15.17 0.14
CA GLU A 361 13.03 -14.07 -0.84
C GLU A 361 13.93 -12.89 -0.45
N CYS A 362 13.92 -12.49 0.83
CA CYS A 362 14.84 -11.48 1.38
C CYS A 362 15.98 -12.16 2.17
N VAL A 363 17.19 -11.62 2.04
CA VAL A 363 18.39 -12.12 2.76
C VAL A 363 18.56 -11.43 4.11
N GLY A 364 19.19 -12.12 5.05
CA GLY A 364 19.40 -11.68 6.44
C GLY A 364 18.22 -12.04 7.36
N GLY A 365 18.00 -11.19 8.36
CA GLY A 365 17.08 -11.47 9.47
C GLY A 365 17.66 -12.50 10.45
N ALA A 366 16.86 -12.90 11.43
CA ALA A 366 17.25 -13.80 12.51
C ALA A 366 17.58 -15.22 12.03
N GLU A 367 17.17 -15.59 10.81
CA GLU A 367 17.51 -16.85 10.15
C GLU A 367 18.84 -16.79 9.38
N CYS A 368 19.45 -15.61 9.26
CA CYS A 368 20.71 -15.38 8.55
C CYS A 368 20.71 -15.84 7.08
N LEU A 369 19.58 -15.70 6.38
CA LEU A 369 19.46 -16.13 4.98
C LEU A 369 20.51 -15.45 4.11
N THR A 370 21.14 -16.22 3.22
CA THR A 370 22.15 -15.76 2.27
C THR A 370 21.62 -15.80 0.85
N ASP A 371 22.39 -15.24 -0.10
CA ASP A 371 22.05 -15.29 -1.53
C ASP A 371 21.91 -16.76 -2.01
N ASP A 372 22.67 -17.68 -1.42
CA ASP A 372 22.61 -19.11 -1.72
C ASP A 372 21.31 -19.74 -1.23
N ASP A 373 20.64 -19.21 -0.21
CA ASP A 373 19.40 -19.79 0.32
C ASP A 373 18.17 -19.41 -0.51
N LEU A 374 18.28 -18.43 -1.42
CA LEU A 374 17.15 -17.92 -2.19
C LEU A 374 16.47 -19.03 -3.02
N HIS A 375 17.23 -19.96 -3.58
CA HIS A 375 16.66 -21.02 -4.42
C HIS A 375 15.81 -22.05 -3.65
N LEU A 376 15.87 -22.06 -2.30
CA LEU A 376 15.16 -23.03 -1.48
C LEU A 376 13.64 -22.87 -1.55
N ASN A 377 13.14 -21.62 -1.53
CA ASN A 377 11.71 -21.34 -1.55
C ASN A 377 11.38 -19.91 -2.05
N TYR A 378 11.86 -19.56 -3.25
CA TYR A 378 11.52 -18.30 -3.92
C TYR A 378 10.22 -18.43 -4.71
N THR A 379 9.12 -17.84 -4.23
CA THR A 379 7.78 -18.10 -4.81
C THR A 379 7.12 -16.88 -5.44
N THR A 380 7.62 -15.67 -5.16
CA THR A 380 7.13 -14.44 -5.79
C THR A 380 7.51 -14.37 -7.27
N TYR A 381 6.53 -13.94 -8.10
CA TYR A 381 6.76 -13.59 -9.50
C TYR A 381 7.19 -12.13 -9.70
N CYS A 382 7.27 -11.35 -8.62
CA CYS A 382 7.58 -9.93 -8.69
C CYS A 382 8.74 -9.56 -7.78
N ASP A 383 8.45 -8.87 -6.67
CA ASP A 383 9.46 -8.39 -5.75
C ASP A 383 9.55 -9.30 -4.53
N PRO A 384 10.74 -9.42 -3.92
CA PRO A 384 11.01 -10.30 -2.78
C PRO A 384 10.30 -9.81 -1.52
N ARG A 385 9.54 -10.69 -0.87
CA ARG A 385 8.77 -10.39 0.35
C ARG A 385 9.56 -10.75 1.60
N LEU A 386 9.22 -10.10 2.72
CA LEU A 386 9.58 -10.62 4.03
C LEU A 386 8.79 -11.90 4.29
N ASN A 387 9.46 -12.95 4.79
CA ASN A 387 8.76 -14.11 5.32
C ASN A 387 8.13 -13.80 6.68
N GLU A 388 7.43 -14.77 7.27
CA GLU A 388 6.71 -14.62 8.53
C GLU A 388 7.62 -14.22 9.70
N LYS A 389 8.84 -14.76 9.72
CA LYS A 389 9.81 -14.53 10.79
C LYS A 389 10.47 -13.17 10.66
N GLN A 390 10.89 -12.81 9.46
CA GLN A 390 11.46 -11.48 9.18
C GLN A 390 10.42 -10.38 9.40
N ALA A 391 9.16 -10.60 9.01
CA ALA A 391 8.08 -9.65 9.27
C ALA A 391 7.84 -9.43 10.78
N LEU A 392 7.80 -10.51 11.55
CA LEU A 392 7.67 -10.44 13.00
C LEU A 392 8.88 -9.76 13.66
N GLU A 393 10.08 -10.09 13.20
CA GLU A 393 11.34 -9.49 13.66
C GLU A 393 11.33 -7.97 13.46
N LEU A 394 10.96 -7.51 12.25
CA LEU A 394 10.87 -6.09 11.95
C LEU A 394 9.83 -5.38 12.82
N ALA A 395 8.67 -6.00 13.03
CA ALA A 395 7.61 -5.43 13.87
C ALA A 395 8.10 -5.18 15.31
N PHE A 396 8.82 -6.15 15.90
CA PHE A 396 9.38 -5.98 17.24
C PHE A 396 10.48 -4.92 17.31
N LEU A 397 11.37 -4.85 16.32
CA LEU A 397 12.43 -3.84 16.27
C LEU A 397 11.86 -2.42 16.14
N ILE A 398 10.79 -2.25 15.36
CA ILE A 398 10.03 -0.99 15.28
C ILE A 398 9.41 -0.66 16.65
N ALA A 399 8.74 -1.63 17.28
CA ALA A 399 8.11 -1.43 18.58
C ALA A 399 9.14 -1.08 19.69
N GLY A 400 10.33 -1.68 19.64
CA GLY A 400 11.43 -1.40 20.55
C GLY A 400 11.96 0.03 20.43
N SER A 401 11.99 0.58 19.21
CA SER A 401 12.44 1.96 18.96
C SER A 401 11.55 2.99 19.66
N TYR A 402 10.22 2.76 19.68
CA TYR A 402 9.29 3.63 20.41
C TYR A 402 9.47 3.56 21.94
N ARG A 403 9.83 2.40 22.51
CA ARG A 403 10.01 2.27 23.98
C ARG A 403 11.23 3.04 24.49
N GLN A 404 12.31 3.09 23.72
CA GLN A 404 13.50 3.84 24.09
C GLN A 404 13.21 5.34 24.19
N ASP A 405 12.26 5.85 23.39
CA ASP A 405 11.83 7.24 23.46
C ASP A 405 11.03 7.56 24.74
N TYR A 406 10.24 6.62 25.26
CA TYR A 406 9.48 6.80 26.51
C TYR A 406 10.27 6.53 27.79
N ALA A 407 11.46 5.92 27.70
CA ALA A 407 12.33 5.68 28.86
C ALA A 407 13.24 6.87 29.20
N VAL A 408 13.31 7.88 28.31
CA VAL A 408 14.17 9.08 28.44
C VAL A 408 13.33 10.36 28.65
N ALA A 409 12.00 10.24 28.67
CA ALA A 409 11.06 11.28 29.10
C ALA A 409 10.63 11.01 30.56
#